data_AF-A0A0F2PSF9-F1
#
_entry.id   AF-A0A0F2PSF9-F1
#
_cell.length_a   1.000
_cell.length_b   1.000
_cell.length_c   1.000
_cell.angle_alpha   90.00
_cell.angle_beta   90.00
_cell.angle_gamma   90.00
#
_symmetry.space_group_name_H-M   'P 1'
#
loop_
_entity.id
_entity.type
_entity.pdbx_description
1 polymer ?
#
loop_
_entity_poly.entity_id
_entity_poly.type
_entity_poly.pdbx_seq_one_letter_code
_entity_poly.pdbx_strand_id
1 'polypeptide(L)'
;MAKIVFVRDRNRSSKWLALLPTDTTLNDEEIIRIYGKHWDIEVFFKMTKSHLALTKEFRGRSYDALVVHTTILPVHDACTGKQE
;
A
#
# COMPACT_ATOMS: atom_id res chain seq x y z
N MET A 1 -22.02 -18.00 -9.01
CA MET A 1 -22.34 -16.63 -9.48
C MET A 1 -21.02 -15.88 -9.60
N ALA A 2 -20.84 -15.07 -10.64
CA ALA A 2 -19.62 -14.27 -10.83
C ALA A 2 -20.02 -12.80 -10.96
N LYS A 3 -19.30 -11.93 -10.28
CA LYS A 3 -19.50 -10.47 -10.32
C LYS A 3 -18.23 -9.84 -10.86
N ILE A 4 -18.37 -8.86 -11.75
CA ILE A 4 -17.25 -8.13 -12.35
C ILE A 4 -17.50 -6.64 -12.12
N VAL A 5 -16.54 -5.96 -11.48
CA VAL A 5 -16.64 -4.52 -11.19
C VAL A 5 -15.70 -3.77 -12.13
N PHE A 6 -16.23 -2.85 -12.92
CA PHE A 6 -15.45 -1.99 -13.82
C PHE A 6 -15.22 -0.63 -13.17
N VAL A 7 -13.95 -0.31 -12.93
CA VAL A 7 -13.51 0.98 -12.38
C VAL A 7 -12.89 1.80 -13.50
N ARG A 8 -13.41 3.02 -13.70
CA ARG A 8 -12.84 3.97 -14.66
C ARG A 8 -11.81 4.86 -13.99
N ASP A 9 -10.63 4.94 -14.57
CA ASP A 9 -9.61 5.90 -14.13
C ASP A 9 -10.06 7.32 -14.50
N ARG A 10 -10.16 8.23 -13.52
CA ARG A 10 -10.58 9.63 -13.74
C ARG A 10 -9.47 10.48 -14.38
N ASN A 11 -8.21 10.10 -14.18
CA ASN A 11 -7.03 10.83 -14.65
C ASN A 11 -6.58 10.37 -16.05
N ARG A 12 -6.90 9.12 -16.42
CA ARG A 12 -6.73 8.56 -17.75
C ARG A 12 -8.05 7.94 -18.21
N SER A 13 -8.93 8.79 -18.74
CA SER A 13 -10.30 8.45 -19.13
C SER A 13 -10.45 7.25 -20.09
N SER A 14 -9.39 6.87 -20.81
CA SER A 14 -9.38 5.70 -21.69
C SER A 14 -8.97 4.38 -21.03
N LYS A 15 -8.59 4.38 -19.74
CA LYS A 15 -8.20 3.16 -19.01
C LYS A 15 -9.31 2.71 -18.07
N TRP A 16 -9.67 1.45 -18.23
CA TRP A 16 -10.65 0.74 -17.42
C TRP A 16 -9.96 -0.39 -16.68
N LEU A 17 -10.26 -0.54 -15.39
CA LEU A 17 -9.77 -1.63 -14.55
C LEU A 17 -10.94 -2.55 -14.24
N ALA A 18 -10.82 -3.83 -14.61
CA ALA A 18 -11.81 -4.84 -14.26
C ALA A 18 -11.34 -5.60 -13.01
N LEU A 19 -12.16 -5.59 -11.96
CA LEU A 19 -11.94 -6.33 -10.72
C LEU A 19 -12.86 -7.54 -10.67
N LEU A 20 -12.30 -8.68 -10.27
CA LEU A 20 -12.98 -9.98 -10.18
C LEU A 20 -13.09 -10.40 -8.70
N PRO A 21 -14.12 -9.93 -7.97
CA PRO A 21 -14.37 -10.38 -6.61
C PRO A 21 -14.80 -11.85 -6.57
N THR A 22 -14.23 -12.60 -5.62
CA THR A 22 -14.66 -13.98 -5.30
C THR A 22 -15.98 -14.00 -4.55
N ASP A 23 -16.21 -12.99 -3.71
CA ASP A 23 -17.43 -12.88 -2.90
C ASP A 23 -18.42 -11.92 -3.54
N THR A 24 -19.56 -12.44 -3.97
CA THR A 24 -20.60 -11.67 -4.65
C THR A 24 -21.54 -10.95 -3.69
N THR A 25 -21.44 -11.21 -2.38
CA THR A 25 -22.26 -10.56 -1.35
C THR A 25 -21.76 -9.17 -0.97
N LEU A 26 -20.49 -8.88 -1.27
CA LEU A 26 -19.86 -7.60 -0.96
C LEU A 26 -20.31 -6.48 -1.90
N ASN A 27 -20.42 -5.29 -1.32
CA ASN A 27 -20.77 -4.07 -2.05
C ASN A 27 -19.60 -3.63 -2.95
N ASP A 28 -19.91 -2.94 -4.05
CA ASP A 28 -18.90 -2.54 -5.05
C ASP A 28 -17.80 -1.65 -4.46
N GLU A 29 -18.17 -0.76 -3.54
CA GLU A 29 -17.23 0.12 -2.83
C GLU A 29 -16.25 -0.65 -1.93
N GLU A 30 -16.72 -1.71 -1.26
CA GLU A 30 -15.87 -2.55 -0.42
C GLU A 30 -14.89 -3.35 -1.27
N ILE A 31 -15.34 -3.86 -2.42
CA ILE A 31 -14.48 -4.54 -3.39
C ILE A 31 -13.37 -3.58 -3.84
N ILE A 32 -13.72 -2.36 -4.25
CA ILE A 32 -12.74 -1.35 -4.67
C ILE A 32 -11.77 -1.01 -3.53
N ARG A 33 -12.26 -0.89 -2.29
CA ARG A 33 -11.44 -0.58 -1.11
C ARG A 33 -10.45 -1.68 -0.76
N ILE A 34 -10.88 -2.94 -0.78
CA ILE A 34 -10.03 -4.11 -0.54
C ILE A 34 -8.93 -4.19 -1.60
N TYR A 35 -9.30 -4.04 -2.88
CA TYR A 35 -8.31 -4.00 -3.97
C TYR A 35 -7.35 -2.81 -3.86
N GLY A 36 -7.84 -1.65 -3.43
CA GLY A 36 -7.02 -0.48 -3.13
C GLY A 36 -5.99 -0.75 -2.05
N LYS A 37 -6.37 -1.43 -0.94
CA LYS A 37 -5.45 -1.81 0.14
C LYS A 37 -4.37 -2.79 -0.31
N HIS A 38 -4.73 -3.78 -1.13
CA HIS A 38 -3.74 -4.71 -1.71
C HIS A 38 -2.75 -3.99 -2.64
N TRP A 39 -3.26 -3.09 -3.47
CA TRP A 39 -2.42 -2.31 -4.37
C TRP A 39 -1.50 -1.34 -3.62
N ASP A 40 -1.98 -0.74 -2.53
CA ASP A 40 -1.21 0.17 -1.69
C ASP A 40 0.02 -0.51 -1.08
N ILE A 41 -0.09 -1.79 -0.69
CA ILE A 41 1.06 -2.59 -0.22
C ILE A 41 2.10 -2.76 -1.34
N GLU A 42 1.66 -3.06 -2.57
CA GLU A 42 2.56 -3.18 -3.72
C GLU A 42 3.25 -1.84 -4.03
N VAL A 43 2.48 -0.74 -4.01
CA VAL A 43 3.01 0.62 -4.21
C VAL A 43 3.97 0.98 -3.10
N PHE A 44 3.67 0.65 -1.83
CA PHE A 44 4.56 0.85 -0.69
C PHE A 44 5.89 0.15 -0.93
N PHE A 45 5.89 -1.15 -1.25
CA PHE A 45 7.11 -1.88 -1.55
C PHE A 45 7.84 -1.35 -2.79
N LYS A 46 7.12 -0.88 -3.81
CA LYS A 46 7.71 -0.24 -5.00
C LYS A 46 8.37 1.09 -4.66
N MET A 47 7.74 1.90 -3.81
CA MET A 47 8.30 3.15 -3.31
C MET A 47 9.51 2.86 -2.44
N THR A 48 9.47 1.91 -1.50
CA THR A 48 10.65 1.51 -0.71
C THR A 48 11.80 1.04 -1.60
N LYS A 49 11.54 0.24 -2.64
CA LYS A 49 12.58 -0.18 -3.60
C LYS A 49 13.19 0.99 -4.38
N SER A 50 12.37 1.96 -4.80
CA SER A 50 12.83 3.13 -5.58
C SER A 50 13.49 4.21 -4.71
N HIS A 51 12.94 4.48 -3.53
CA HIS A 51 13.40 5.52 -2.61
C HIS A 51 14.68 5.12 -1.90
N LEU A 52 14.93 3.81 -1.76
CA LEU A 52 16.08 3.30 -1.03
C LEU A 52 17.25 2.86 -1.92
N ALA A 53 17.19 3.10 -3.25
CA ALA A 53 18.28 2.80 -4.20
C ALA A 53 18.98 1.42 -3.97
N LEU A 54 18.21 0.45 -3.46
CA LEU A 54 18.72 -0.80 -2.86
C LEU A 54 19.33 -1.76 -3.89
N THR A 55 19.16 -1.50 -5.18
CA THR A 55 19.64 -2.41 -6.23
C THR A 55 21.14 -2.32 -6.46
N LYS A 56 21.83 -1.23 -6.03
CA LYS A 56 23.27 -1.08 -6.28
C LYS A 56 24.16 -1.12 -5.03
N GLU A 57 23.67 -0.69 -3.88
CA GLU A 57 24.54 -0.43 -2.71
C GLU A 57 24.29 -1.36 -1.51
N PHE A 58 23.23 -2.17 -1.50
CA PHE A 58 22.78 -2.81 -0.26
C PHE A 58 22.87 -4.33 -0.29
N ARG A 59 24.10 -4.83 -0.34
CA ARG A 59 24.40 -6.20 0.09
C ARG A 59 24.59 -6.22 1.60
N GLY A 60 23.47 -6.40 2.31
CA GLY A 60 23.43 -6.92 3.68
C GLY A 60 23.85 -5.94 4.79
N ARG A 61 22.86 -5.49 5.59
CA ARG A 61 22.89 -5.40 7.08
C ARG A 61 21.87 -4.44 7.71
N SER A 62 21.01 -3.76 6.96
CA SER A 62 20.17 -2.72 7.59
C SER A 62 18.67 -2.86 7.30
N TYR A 63 18.16 -4.10 7.28
CA TYR A 63 16.72 -4.33 7.50
C TYR A 63 16.34 -4.01 8.94
N ASP A 64 17.22 -4.31 9.91
CA ASP A 64 17.07 -3.90 11.31
C ASP A 64 16.99 -2.38 11.45
N ALA A 65 17.78 -1.61 10.70
CA ALA A 65 17.73 -0.15 10.77
C ALA A 65 16.40 0.44 10.26
N LEU A 66 15.80 -0.15 9.23
CA LEU A 66 14.46 0.23 8.74
C LEU A 66 13.37 -0.12 9.76
N VAL A 67 13.45 -1.30 10.39
CA VAL A 67 12.52 -1.74 11.43
C VAL A 67 12.63 -0.87 12.68
N VAL A 68 13.86 -0.56 13.11
CA VAL A 68 14.18 0.38 14.20
C VAL A 68 13.58 1.76 13.89
N HIS A 69 13.81 2.31 12.70
CA HIS A 69 13.32 3.65 12.35
C HIS A 69 11.79 3.72 12.21
N THR A 70 11.14 2.67 11.68
CA THR A 70 9.67 2.65 11.55
C THR A 70 8.95 2.31 12.86
N THR A 71 9.61 1.67 13.82
CA THR A 71 9.00 1.24 15.10
C THR A 71 9.30 2.22 16.23
N ILE A 72 10.50 2.82 16.24
CA ILE A 72 10.93 3.71 17.33
C ILE A 72 10.32 5.10 17.21
N LEU A 73 10.16 5.66 16.01
CA LEU A 73 9.50 6.96 15.86
C LEU A 73 8.04 6.98 16.35
N PRO A 74 7.17 6.02 16.03
CA PRO A 74 5.80 6.02 16.55
C PRO A 74 5.73 5.71 18.05
N VAL A 75 6.65 4.93 18.62
CA VAL A 75 6.72 4.68 20.07
C VAL A 75 7.28 5.90 20.82
N HIS A 76 8.25 6.59 20.24
CA HIS A 76 8.78 7.83 20.79
C HIS A 76 7.69 8.90 20.82
N ASP A 77 6.93 9.10 19.73
CA ASP A 77 5.81 10.05 19.70
C ASP A 77 4.64 9.65 20.60
N ALA A 78 4.40 8.35 20.82
CA ALA A 78 3.38 7.89 21.75
C ALA A 78 3.77 8.12 23.22
N CYS A 79 5.07 8.08 23.55
CA CYS A 79 5.59 8.33 24.90
C CYS A 79 5.87 9.81 25.18
N THR A 80 6.22 10.60 24.16
CA THR A 80 6.31 12.06 24.27
C THR A 80 5.00 12.68 23.81
N GLY A 81 4.02 12.73 24.72
CA GLY A 81 2.82 13.55 24.55
C GLY A 81 3.17 15.04 24.44
N LYS A 82 3.70 15.47 23.29
CA LYS A 82 3.75 16.87 22.91
C LYS A 82 2.48 17.20 22.14
N GLN A 83 1.47 17.59 22.92
CA GLN A 83 0.72 18.78 22.53
C GLN A 83 1.72 19.95 22.54
N GLU A 84 2.07 20.46 21.37
CA GLU A 84 2.19 21.90 21.05
C GLU A 84 2.27 22.09 19.53
#